data_AF-A0A7I2V2H3-F1
#
_entry.id   AF-A0A7I2V2H3-F1
#
_cell.length_a   1.000
_cell.length_b   1.000
_cell.length_c   1.000
_cell.angle_alpha   90.00
_cell.angle_beta   90.00
_cell.angle_gamma   90.00
#
_symmetry.space_group_name_H-M   'P 1'
#
loop_
_entity.id
_entity.type
_entity.pdbx_description
1 polymer ?
#
loop_
_entity_poly.entity_id
_entity_poly.type
_entity_poly.pdbx_seq_one_letter_code
_entity_poly.pdbx_strand_id
1 'polypeptide(L)'
;MAERGYSFSLTTFSPSGKLVQIEYALAAVAGGAPSVGIKAANGVVLATEKKQKSILYDERSVHKVEPITKHIGLVYSGMGPDYRVLVHRARKLAQQYYLVYQEPIPTAQLVQRVASVMQEYTQSGGVRPFGVSLLICGWNEGRPYLFQSDPSGAYFAWKATAMGKNYVNGKTFLEKSPNLSG
;
A
#
# COMPACT_ATOMS: atom_id res chain seq x y z
N MET A 1 -31.02 -13.68 10.90
CA MET A 1 -29.70 -13.74 11.57
C MET A 1 -28.65 -12.78 10.98
N ALA A 2 -29.02 -11.85 10.07
CA ALA A 2 -28.05 -11.06 9.30
C ALA A 2 -27.56 -9.75 9.97
N GLU A 3 -28.10 -9.34 11.12
CA GLU A 3 -27.76 -8.06 11.79
C GLU A 3 -27.23 -8.21 13.23
N ARG A 4 -27.01 -9.45 13.72
CA ARG A 4 -26.49 -9.70 15.08
C ARG A 4 -24.98 -10.00 15.10
N GLY A 5 -24.22 -9.46 14.15
CA GLY A 5 -22.76 -9.41 14.28
C GLY A 5 -22.35 -8.36 15.31
N TYR A 6 -21.21 -8.53 15.98
CA TYR A 6 -20.64 -7.52 16.89
C TYR A 6 -20.57 -6.16 16.17
N SER A 7 -21.42 -5.20 16.56
CA SER A 7 -21.45 -3.84 16.02
C SER A 7 -20.32 -2.95 16.54
N PHE A 8 -19.52 -3.46 17.47
CA PHE A 8 -18.35 -2.77 18.01
C PHE A 8 -17.12 -3.07 17.15
N SER A 9 -16.31 -2.03 16.89
CA SER A 9 -15.00 -2.20 16.27
C SER A 9 -14.13 -3.11 17.15
N LEU A 10 -13.53 -4.14 16.53
CA LEU A 10 -12.50 -4.97 17.18
C LEU A 10 -11.26 -4.12 17.53
N THR A 11 -11.12 -2.95 16.91
CA THR A 11 -10.04 -1.99 17.14
C THR A 11 -10.42 -1.05 18.28
N THR A 12 -10.33 -1.53 19.52
CA THR A 12 -10.54 -0.70 20.73
C THR A 12 -9.20 -0.11 21.20
N PHE A 13 -9.23 1.11 21.74
CA PHE A 13 -8.06 1.72 22.37
C PHE A 13 -7.60 0.93 23.60
N SER A 14 -6.30 0.70 23.71
CA SER A 14 -5.68 0.22 24.94
C SER A 14 -5.68 1.32 26.03
N PRO A 15 -5.47 0.96 27.30
CA PRO A 15 -5.25 1.95 28.37
C PRO A 15 -4.09 2.93 28.10
N SER A 16 -3.15 2.55 27.22
CA SER A 16 -2.05 3.38 26.76
C SER A 16 -2.37 4.26 25.54
N GLY A 17 -3.63 4.29 25.08
CA GLY A 17 -4.08 5.10 23.95
C GLY A 17 -3.70 4.54 22.57
N LYS A 18 -3.29 3.27 22.48
CA LYS A 18 -2.89 2.63 21.21
C LYS A 18 -4.00 1.79 20.63
N LEU A 19 -4.01 1.66 19.30
CA LEU A 19 -4.86 0.71 18.59
C LEU A 19 -4.07 -0.57 18.33
N VAL A 20 -4.21 -1.56 19.23
CA VAL A 20 -3.39 -2.78 19.22
C VAL A 20 -3.54 -3.59 17.92
N GLN A 21 -4.72 -3.57 17.29
CA GLN A 21 -4.94 -4.21 15.99
C GLN A 21 -4.09 -3.60 14.86
N ILE A 22 -3.80 -2.30 14.93
CA ILE A 22 -2.92 -1.61 13.97
C ILE A 22 -1.47 -2.03 14.19
N GLU A 23 -1.03 -2.15 15.44
CA GLU A 23 0.31 -2.65 15.78
C GLU A 23 0.53 -4.08 15.24
N TYR A 24 -0.49 -4.95 15.36
CA TYR A 24 -0.43 -6.29 14.77
C TYR A 24 -0.40 -6.27 13.24
N ALA A 25 -1.17 -5.39 12.60
CA ALA A 25 -1.12 -5.22 11.15
C ALA A 25 0.26 -4.72 10.69
N LEU A 26 0.87 -3.77 11.40
CA LEU A 26 2.23 -3.29 11.12
C LEU A 26 3.28 -4.39 11.32
N ALA A 27 3.12 -5.26 12.33
CA ALA A 27 3.98 -6.43 12.50
C ALA A 27 3.84 -7.42 11.32
N ALA A 28 2.64 -7.64 10.80
CA ALA A 28 2.41 -8.45 9.60
C ALA A 28 3.11 -7.84 8.36
N VAL A 29 3.10 -6.50 8.24
CA VAL A 29 3.86 -5.79 7.20
C VAL A 29 5.36 -6.01 7.36
N ALA A 30 5.90 -5.91 8.58
CA ALA A 30 7.32 -6.13 8.86
C ALA A 30 7.77 -7.57 8.56
N GLY A 31 6.87 -8.54 8.64
CA GLY A 31 7.11 -9.92 8.19
C GLY A 31 7.01 -10.13 6.68
N GLY A 32 6.47 -9.16 5.95
CA GLY A 32 6.29 -9.19 4.50
C GLY A 32 7.61 -9.16 3.73
N ALA A 33 7.56 -9.53 2.45
CA ALA A 33 8.75 -9.43 1.60
C ALA A 33 9.20 -7.97 1.44
N PRO A 34 10.53 -7.73 1.35
CA PRO A 34 11.08 -6.41 1.11
C PRO A 34 10.53 -5.80 -0.18
N SER A 35 10.13 -4.53 -0.09
CA SER A 35 9.70 -3.72 -1.23
C SER A 35 10.35 -2.35 -1.12
N VAL A 36 10.76 -1.77 -2.24
CA VAL A 36 11.42 -0.47 -2.33
C VAL A 36 10.77 0.39 -3.41
N GLY A 37 10.68 1.68 -3.13
CA GLY A 37 10.27 2.69 -4.10
C GLY A 37 11.30 3.81 -4.16
N ILE A 38 11.63 4.25 -5.37
CA ILE A 38 12.57 5.36 -5.61
C ILE A 38 11.98 6.28 -6.67
N LYS A 39 11.87 7.57 -6.33
CA LYS A 39 11.43 8.64 -7.21
C LYS A 39 12.67 9.38 -7.75
N ALA A 40 12.94 9.22 -9.03
CA ALA A 40 13.94 9.97 -9.78
C ALA A 40 13.36 11.30 -10.29
N ALA A 41 14.19 12.10 -10.99
CA ALA A 41 13.73 13.32 -11.65
C ALA A 41 12.77 13.01 -12.82
N ASN A 42 13.09 12.00 -13.61
CA ASN A 42 12.41 11.61 -14.84
C ASN A 42 11.63 10.29 -14.71
N GLY A 43 11.27 9.87 -13.49
CA GLY A 43 10.52 8.64 -13.32
C GLY A 43 10.42 8.16 -11.88
N VAL A 44 9.75 7.03 -11.71
CA VAL A 44 9.59 6.35 -10.43
C VAL A 44 9.68 4.86 -10.64
N VAL A 45 10.43 4.19 -9.77
CA VAL A 45 10.65 2.75 -9.80
C VAL A 45 10.09 2.13 -8.54
N LEU A 46 9.38 1.02 -8.72
CA LEU A 46 8.96 0.11 -7.65
C LEU A 46 9.64 -1.23 -7.88
N ALA A 47 10.22 -1.80 -6.83
CA ALA A 47 10.78 -3.14 -6.86
C ALA A 47 10.40 -3.90 -5.59
N THR A 48 10.26 -5.22 -5.70
CA THR A 48 9.93 -6.09 -4.57
C THR A 48 10.50 -7.47 -4.77
N GLU A 49 10.88 -8.10 -3.67
CA GLU A 49 11.37 -9.46 -3.68
C GLU A 49 10.23 -10.46 -3.90
N LYS A 50 10.38 -11.33 -4.90
CA LYS A 50 9.52 -12.49 -5.10
C LYS A 50 10.27 -13.76 -4.70
N LYS A 51 10.12 -14.18 -3.44
CA LYS A 51 10.67 -15.45 -2.97
C LYS A 51 9.92 -16.62 -3.58
N GLN A 52 10.63 -17.45 -4.34
CA GLN A 52 10.14 -18.73 -4.81
C GLN A 52 10.26 -19.75 -3.68
N LYS A 53 9.19 -20.50 -3.43
CA LYS A 53 9.18 -21.54 -2.40
C LYS A 53 9.46 -22.93 -2.95
N SER A 54 9.33 -23.10 -4.27
CA SER A 54 9.48 -24.39 -4.95
C SER A 54 9.69 -24.16 -6.44
N ILE A 55 10.44 -25.05 -7.08
CA ILE A 55 10.59 -25.13 -8.55
C ILE A 55 9.28 -25.49 -9.25
N LEU A 56 8.30 -26.03 -8.52
CA LEU A 56 6.97 -26.35 -9.03
C LEU A 56 6.09 -25.11 -9.21
N TYR A 57 6.59 -23.94 -8.82
CA TYR A 57 5.83 -22.72 -8.80
C TYR A 57 5.87 -22.03 -10.17
N ASP A 58 4.70 -21.81 -10.78
CA ASP A 58 4.60 -20.94 -11.95
C ASP A 58 4.83 -19.48 -11.53
N GLU A 59 6.01 -18.97 -11.86
CA GLU A 59 6.43 -17.61 -11.57
C GLU A 59 5.56 -16.55 -12.21
N ARG A 60 4.75 -16.86 -13.22
CA ARG A 60 3.89 -15.86 -13.87
C ARG A 60 2.54 -15.70 -13.18
N SER A 61 2.19 -16.62 -12.28
CA SER A 61 0.85 -16.70 -11.66
C SER A 61 0.56 -15.63 -10.60
N VAL A 62 1.59 -15.06 -9.95
CA VAL A 62 1.41 -14.10 -8.85
C VAL A 62 2.22 -12.84 -9.08
N HIS A 63 1.53 -11.72 -9.20
CA HIS A 63 2.14 -10.41 -9.28
C HIS A 63 2.12 -9.75 -7.90
N LYS A 64 3.21 -9.04 -7.61
CA LYS A 64 3.31 -8.16 -6.43
C LYS A 64 3.28 -6.69 -6.81
N VAL A 65 3.47 -6.40 -8.09
CA VAL A 65 3.35 -5.07 -8.69
C VAL A 65 2.22 -5.15 -9.69
N GLU A 66 1.20 -4.31 -9.52
CA GLU A 66 -0.01 -4.32 -10.33
C GLU A 66 -0.25 -2.92 -10.90
N PRO A 67 -0.58 -2.79 -12.20
CA PRO A 67 -1.03 -1.53 -12.75
C PRO A 67 -2.47 -1.25 -12.28
N ILE A 68 -2.72 -0.06 -11.74
CA ILE A 68 -4.09 0.39 -11.43
C ILE A 68 -4.67 1.15 -12.61
N THR A 69 -3.86 2.00 -13.22
CA THR A 69 -4.15 2.70 -14.47
C THR A 69 -2.94 2.60 -15.39
N LYS A 70 -3.00 3.24 -16.56
CA LYS A 70 -1.84 3.36 -17.46
C LYS A 70 -0.66 4.13 -16.84
N HIS A 71 -0.90 4.94 -15.80
CA HIS A 71 0.08 5.85 -15.23
C HIS A 71 0.32 5.65 -13.72
N ILE A 72 -0.39 4.70 -13.07
CA ILE A 72 -0.28 4.44 -11.63
C ILE A 72 -0.04 2.95 -11.40
N GLY A 73 1.03 2.64 -10.66
CA GLY A 73 1.39 1.31 -10.21
C GLY A 73 1.32 1.17 -8.69
N LEU A 74 1.09 -0.05 -8.23
CA LEU A 74 0.97 -0.37 -6.82
C LEU A 74 1.80 -1.61 -6.47
N VAL A 75 2.56 -1.55 -5.39
CA VAL A 75 3.29 -2.69 -4.79
C VAL A 75 3.01 -2.73 -3.30
N TYR A 76 3.18 -3.88 -2.67
CA TYR A 76 2.88 -4.05 -1.24
C TYR A 76 3.94 -4.83 -0.47
N SER A 77 3.87 -4.72 0.85
CA SER A 77 4.49 -5.66 1.81
C SER A 77 3.42 -6.06 2.84
N GLY A 78 3.29 -7.35 3.11
CA GLY A 78 2.29 -7.90 4.04
C GLY A 78 1.47 -9.05 3.43
N MET A 79 0.17 -9.09 3.70
CA MET A 79 -0.76 -10.15 3.28
C MET A 79 -1.22 -10.01 1.81
N GLY A 80 -0.91 -11.01 0.98
CA GLY A 80 -1.29 -11.00 -0.46
C GLY A 80 -2.80 -10.95 -0.77
N PRO A 81 -3.68 -11.66 -0.02
CA PRO A 81 -5.11 -11.56 -0.23
C PRO A 81 -5.66 -10.14 -0.04
N ASP A 82 -5.22 -9.46 1.03
CA ASP A 82 -5.59 -8.09 1.35
C ASP A 82 -5.17 -7.12 0.23
N TYR A 83 -3.96 -7.30 -0.31
CA TYR A 83 -3.47 -6.53 -1.45
C TYR A 83 -4.38 -6.67 -2.69
N ARG A 84 -4.82 -7.88 -3.03
CA ARG A 84 -5.70 -8.10 -4.20
C ARG A 84 -7.05 -7.39 -4.04
N VAL A 85 -7.60 -7.36 -2.83
CA VAL A 85 -8.83 -6.61 -2.52
C VAL A 85 -8.61 -5.11 -2.74
N LEU A 86 -7.49 -4.57 -2.22
CA LEU A 86 -7.17 -3.15 -2.39
C LEU A 86 -6.87 -2.78 -3.86
N VAL A 87 -6.20 -3.64 -4.63
CA VAL A 87 -6.00 -3.45 -6.08
C VAL A 87 -7.34 -3.38 -6.81
N HIS A 88 -8.26 -4.30 -6.52
CA HIS A 88 -9.59 -4.28 -7.14
C HIS A 88 -10.36 -2.99 -6.79
N ARG A 89 -10.33 -2.58 -5.51
CA ARG A 89 -10.97 -1.34 -5.07
C ARG A 89 -10.34 -0.10 -5.70
N ALA A 90 -9.01 -0.03 -5.76
CA ALA A 90 -8.27 1.06 -6.39
C ALA A 90 -8.60 1.21 -7.87
N ARG A 91 -8.65 0.10 -8.62
CA ARG A 91 -9.05 0.08 -10.04
C ARG A 91 -10.46 0.62 -10.23
N LYS A 92 -11.41 0.17 -9.40
CA LYS A 92 -12.80 0.66 -9.43
C LYS A 92 -12.88 2.16 -9.15
N LEU A 93 -12.18 2.64 -8.11
CA LEU A 93 -12.15 4.06 -7.75
C LEU A 93 -11.55 4.93 -8.86
N ALA A 94 -10.48 4.46 -9.52
CA ALA A 94 -9.85 5.16 -10.63
C ALA A 94 -10.77 5.24 -11.86
N GLN A 95 -11.47 4.14 -12.20
CA GLN A 95 -12.44 4.12 -13.29
C GLN A 95 -13.64 5.03 -13.01
N GLN A 96 -14.17 5.00 -11.79
CA GLN A 96 -15.26 5.89 -11.37
C GLN A 96 -14.89 7.36 -11.49
N TYR A 97 -13.66 7.74 -11.09
CA TYR A 97 -13.15 9.09 -11.29
C TYR A 97 -13.12 9.46 -12.78
N TYR A 98 -12.53 8.61 -13.61
CA TYR A 98 -12.42 8.85 -15.04
C TYR A 98 -13.80 9.01 -15.72
N LEU A 99 -14.80 8.20 -15.33
CA LEU A 99 -16.14 8.30 -15.90
C LEU A 99 -16.82 9.65 -15.60
N VAL A 100 -16.56 10.24 -14.44
CA VAL A 100 -17.15 11.51 -14.02
C VAL A 100 -16.41 12.70 -14.64
N TYR A 101 -15.08 12.72 -14.54
CA TYR A 101 -14.26 13.88 -14.89
C TYR A 101 -13.65 13.80 -16.28
N GLN A 102 -13.72 12.64 -16.94
CA GLN A 102 -13.12 12.39 -18.26
C GLN A 102 -11.60 12.64 -18.33
N GLU A 103 -10.92 12.61 -17.19
CA GLU A 103 -9.48 12.79 -17.07
C GLU A 103 -8.86 11.70 -16.17
N PRO A 104 -7.58 11.32 -16.38
CA PRO A 104 -6.91 10.36 -15.52
C PRO A 104 -6.86 10.83 -14.06
N ILE A 105 -7.17 9.94 -13.12
CA ILE A 105 -7.12 10.28 -11.69
C ILE A 105 -5.70 10.73 -11.28
N PRO A 106 -5.55 11.87 -10.58
CA PRO A 106 -4.28 12.27 -9.99
C PRO A 106 -3.79 11.23 -8.97
N THR A 107 -2.48 10.94 -8.92
CA THR A 107 -1.93 9.93 -7.99
C THR A 107 -2.32 10.22 -6.53
N ALA A 108 -2.23 11.48 -6.08
CA ALA A 108 -2.60 11.87 -4.73
C ALA A 108 -4.08 11.60 -4.40
N GLN A 109 -4.99 11.81 -5.36
CA GLN A 109 -6.42 11.53 -5.21
C GLN A 109 -6.69 10.03 -5.05
N LEU A 110 -6.00 9.18 -5.83
CA LEU A 110 -6.10 7.73 -5.67
C LEU A 110 -5.58 7.28 -4.30
N VAL A 111 -4.42 7.80 -3.87
CA VAL A 111 -3.82 7.50 -2.56
C VAL A 111 -4.79 7.84 -1.43
N GLN A 112 -5.38 9.04 -1.45
CA GLN A 112 -6.35 9.46 -0.45
C GLN A 112 -7.55 8.52 -0.39
N ARG A 113 -8.13 8.14 -1.53
CA ARG A 113 -9.30 7.25 -1.57
C ARG A 113 -8.98 5.83 -1.10
N VAL A 114 -7.82 5.30 -1.43
CA VAL A 114 -7.36 3.99 -0.95
C VAL A 114 -7.10 4.03 0.55
N ALA A 115 -6.44 5.08 1.04
CA ALA A 115 -6.22 5.33 2.45
C ALA A 115 -7.53 5.42 3.24
N SER A 116 -8.55 6.10 2.70
CA SER A 116 -9.90 6.15 3.30
C SER A 116 -10.53 4.76 3.41
N VAL A 117 -10.39 3.91 2.39
CA VAL A 117 -10.88 2.51 2.47
C VAL A 117 -10.14 1.74 3.56
N MET A 118 -8.81 1.90 3.67
CA MET A 118 -8.05 1.22 4.73
C MET A 118 -8.46 1.70 6.11
N GLN A 119 -8.66 3.01 6.26
CA GLN A 119 -9.07 3.66 7.50
C GLN A 119 -10.49 3.24 7.93
N GLU A 120 -11.43 3.09 6.99
CA GLU A 120 -12.79 2.62 7.26
C GLU A 120 -12.79 1.23 7.93
N TYR A 121 -11.88 0.34 7.52
CA TYR A 121 -11.69 -0.99 8.12
C TYR A 121 -11.05 -0.95 9.52
N THR A 122 -10.48 0.19 9.94
CA THR A 122 -10.02 0.39 11.32
C THR A 122 -11.16 0.81 12.25
N GLN A 123 -12.15 1.51 11.71
CA GLN A 123 -13.25 2.11 12.51
C GLN A 123 -14.52 1.26 12.49
N SER A 124 -14.73 0.45 11.45
CA SER A 124 -15.95 -0.34 11.29
C SER A 124 -15.98 -1.58 12.20
N GLY A 125 -17.15 -1.85 12.77
CA GLY A 125 -17.44 -3.07 13.52
C GLY A 125 -17.36 -4.33 12.64
N GLY A 126 -16.97 -5.45 13.24
CA GLY A 126 -17.01 -6.77 12.59
C GLY A 126 -15.98 -7.03 11.48
N VAL A 127 -15.06 -6.08 11.22
CA VAL A 127 -13.96 -6.24 10.25
C VAL A 127 -12.60 -6.02 10.92
N ARG A 128 -11.53 -6.54 10.31
CA ARG A 128 -10.15 -6.28 10.72
C ARG A 128 -9.47 -5.28 9.79
N PRO A 129 -8.48 -4.51 10.26
CA PRO A 129 -7.60 -3.73 9.39
C PRO A 129 -6.89 -4.61 8.35
N PHE A 130 -6.51 -4.00 7.24
CA PHE A 130 -5.70 -4.65 6.22
C PHE A 130 -4.27 -4.88 6.74
N GLY A 131 -3.74 -6.09 6.56
CA GLY A 131 -2.39 -6.47 6.96
C GLY A 131 -1.34 -6.14 5.90
N VAL A 132 -1.45 -4.99 5.24
CA VAL A 132 -0.53 -4.55 4.17
C VAL A 132 -0.18 -3.08 4.29
N SER A 133 1.06 -2.75 3.94
CA SER A 133 1.45 -1.41 3.52
C SER A 133 1.64 -1.39 2.01
N LEU A 134 1.29 -0.27 1.40
CA LEU A 134 1.32 -0.04 -0.03
C LEU A 134 2.39 0.99 -0.37
N LEU A 135 3.13 0.77 -1.46
CA LEU A 135 3.75 1.86 -2.20
C LEU A 135 2.94 2.10 -3.47
N ILE A 136 2.53 3.34 -3.64
CA ILE A 136 1.79 3.81 -4.81
C ILE A 136 2.72 4.74 -5.57
N CYS A 137 3.03 4.38 -6.80
CA CYS A 137 3.75 5.25 -7.71
C CYS A 137 2.82 5.74 -8.81
N GLY A 138 3.12 6.92 -9.34
CA GLY A 138 2.46 7.36 -10.55
C GLY A 138 3.20 8.47 -11.27
N TRP A 139 2.73 8.75 -12.47
CA TRP A 139 3.22 9.84 -13.30
C TRP A 139 2.05 10.71 -13.71
N ASN A 140 2.02 11.96 -13.24
CA ASN A 140 1.00 12.93 -13.64
C ASN A 140 1.70 14.21 -14.12
N GLU A 141 1.30 14.73 -15.28
CA GLU A 141 1.74 16.06 -15.77
C GLU A 141 3.28 16.25 -15.79
N GLY A 142 4.01 15.24 -16.23
CA GLY A 142 5.48 15.31 -16.30
C GLY A 142 6.18 15.14 -14.95
N ARG A 143 5.45 14.83 -13.87
CA ARG A 143 6.00 14.68 -12.51
C ARG A 143 5.82 13.25 -12.01
N PRO A 144 6.90 12.60 -11.55
CA PRO A 144 6.80 11.32 -10.86
C PRO A 144 6.37 11.53 -9.40
N TYR A 145 5.60 10.58 -8.89
CA TYR A 145 5.10 10.56 -7.51
C TYR A 145 5.36 9.20 -6.88
N LEU A 146 5.70 9.23 -5.58
CA LEU A 146 5.83 8.04 -4.75
C LEU A 146 5.20 8.32 -3.39
N PHE A 147 4.21 7.50 -3.04
CA PHE A 147 3.52 7.53 -1.77
C PHE A 147 3.63 6.18 -1.08
N GLN A 148 3.65 6.21 0.25
CA GLN A 148 3.46 5.04 1.09
C GLN A 148 2.12 5.20 1.82
N SER A 149 1.34 4.14 1.91
CA SER A 149 0.18 4.07 2.82
C SER A 149 0.31 2.84 3.73
N ASP A 150 -0.05 2.98 5.00
CA ASP A 150 0.03 1.92 6.01
C ASP A 150 -1.36 1.43 6.47
N PRO A 151 -1.45 0.30 7.19
CA PRO A 151 -2.70 -0.27 7.69
C PRO A 151 -3.65 0.67 8.44
N SER A 152 -3.14 1.76 9.02
CA SER A 152 -3.97 2.74 9.73
C SER A 152 -4.78 3.64 8.79
N GLY A 153 -4.43 3.65 7.51
CA GLY A 153 -4.91 4.62 6.53
C GLY A 153 -4.09 5.91 6.50
N ALA A 154 -3.01 6.02 7.26
CA ALA A 154 -2.05 7.09 7.07
C ALA A 154 -1.32 6.93 5.74
N TYR A 155 -0.95 8.06 5.12
CA TYR A 155 -0.13 8.08 3.91
C TYR A 155 0.86 9.24 3.90
N PHE A 156 2.01 9.01 3.25
CA PHE A 156 3.14 9.94 3.22
C PHE A 156 3.78 9.96 1.84
N ALA A 157 4.24 11.13 1.39
CA ALA A 157 5.02 11.28 0.17
C ALA A 157 6.50 10.98 0.45
N TRP A 158 7.18 10.30 -0.47
CA TRP A 158 8.59 9.91 -0.31
C TRP A 158 9.41 10.24 -1.55
N LYS A 159 10.70 10.56 -1.35
CA LYS A 159 11.71 10.50 -2.43
C LYS A 159 12.18 9.07 -2.65
N ALA A 160 12.42 8.34 -1.57
CA ALA A 160 12.68 6.92 -1.59
C ALA A 160 12.21 6.31 -0.26
N THR A 161 11.80 5.06 -0.25
CA THR A 161 11.41 4.35 0.97
C THR A 161 11.48 2.83 0.78
N ALA A 162 11.59 2.11 1.89
CA ALA A 162 11.56 0.65 1.93
C ALA A 162 10.51 0.15 2.93
N MET A 163 9.92 -1.00 2.64
CA MET A 163 8.94 -1.71 3.45
C MET A 163 9.28 -3.20 3.54
N GLY A 164 8.61 -3.92 4.44
CA GLY A 164 8.80 -5.36 4.62
C GLY A 164 9.94 -5.71 5.58
N LYS A 165 10.44 -6.94 5.47
CA LYS A 165 11.51 -7.45 6.34
C LYS A 165 12.75 -6.56 6.25
N ASN A 166 13.31 -6.22 7.42
CA ASN A 166 14.51 -5.37 7.56
C ASN A 166 14.35 -3.96 6.97
N TYR A 167 13.14 -3.40 6.93
CA TYR A 167 12.89 -2.07 6.36
C TYR A 167 13.74 -0.96 7.00
N VAL A 168 14.07 -1.04 8.29
CA VAL A 168 14.92 -0.05 8.97
C VAL A 168 16.29 0.04 8.29
N ASN A 169 16.98 -1.09 8.14
CA ASN A 169 18.28 -1.16 7.46
C ASN A 169 18.16 -0.72 5.99
N GLY A 170 17.07 -1.10 5.31
CA GLY A 170 16.78 -0.67 3.95
C GLY A 170 16.64 0.85 3.83
N LYS A 171 15.92 1.50 4.75
CA LYS A 171 15.80 2.95 4.80
C LYS A 171 17.14 3.63 5.10
N THR A 172 17.91 3.13 6.08
CA THR A 172 19.24 3.63 6.38
C THR A 172 20.20 3.53 5.19
N PHE A 173 20.08 2.49 4.36
CA PHE A 173 20.84 2.38 3.12
C PHE A 173 20.44 3.47 2.12
N LEU A 174 19.13 3.70 1.92
CA LEU A 174 18.62 4.73 1.01
C LEU A 174 19.03 6.15 1.44
N GLU A 175 19.08 6.42 2.75
CA GLU A 175 19.50 7.71 3.31
C GLU A 175 20.96 8.06 2.97
N LYS A 176 21.84 7.05 2.86
CA LYS A 176 23.26 7.24 2.52
C LYS A 176 23.49 7.53 1.03
N SER A 177 22.48 7.36 0.18
CA SER A 177 22.56 7.60 -1.28
C SER A 177 21.53 8.65 -1.73
N PRO A 178 21.61 9.90 -1.23
CA PRO A 178 20.61 10.93 -1.51
C PRO A 178 20.52 11.32 -3.01
N ASN A 179 21.58 11.04 -3.79
CA ASN A 179 21.68 11.40 -5.21
C ASN A 179 20.87 10.50 -6.16
N LEU A 180 20.18 9.47 -5.66
CA LEU A 180 19.25 8.65 -6.47
C LEU A 180 18.01 9.42 -6.98
N SER A 181 17.83 10.66 -6.54
CA SER A 181 16.69 11.53 -6.87
C SER A 181 17.05 12.81 -7.65
N GLY A 182 18.33 12.97 -8.01
CA GLY A 182 18.85 14.08 -8.82
C GLY A 182 18.54 13.95 -10.30
#